data_AF-E1BAQ3-F1
#
_entry.id   AF-E1BAQ3-F1
#
_cell.length_a   1.000
_cell.length_b   1.000
_cell.length_c   1.000
_cell.angle_alpha   90.00
_cell.angle_beta   90.00
_cell.angle_gamma   90.00
#
_symmetry.space_group_name_H-M   'P 1'
#
loop_
_entity.id
_entity.type
_entity.pdbx_description
1 polymer ?
#
loop_
_entity_poly.entity_id
_entity_poly.type
_entity_poly.pdbx_seq_one_letter_code
_entity_poly.pdbx_strand_id
1 'polypeptide(L)'
;NKGKIFPGTIKVKISYTSELENKASEAYQNLYIQVTTFFKDTFNNSEYGQTVIVKVSASTSARSEMRAGNQGVDVAVVNIFTESTKENETTISNAITKAINAPSSNFSGYDQQDQCDYYGCKKPNDQNYCDNGLLCECKDGLVRPKPQMPMCVAMCSDTCNAQSKRQCLVKSNGTADCICLPGYKEDKQGICQECPFGYSGINCEDSFQLILTIVGTIAGIVILGMVIALIVSMRLKNKGMNVEEETLIEKDSRNLRLKETGFSNLGAEGSIFPKIKVNLPRDNQPENPYTRHIPRPDY
;
A
#
# COMPACT_ATOMS: atom_id res chain seq x y z
N ASN A 1 1.39 -31.55 -2.84
CA ASN A 1 0.53 -32.72 -2.51
C ASN A 1 -0.21 -33.15 -3.75
N LYS A 2 -0.09 -34.43 -4.11
CA LYS A 2 -0.94 -35.05 -5.14
C LYS A 2 -2.25 -35.47 -4.47
N GLY A 3 -3.37 -35.22 -5.11
CA GLY A 3 -4.70 -35.53 -4.59
C GLY A 3 -5.72 -35.49 -5.70
N LYS A 4 -6.78 -36.29 -5.58
CA LYS A 4 -7.90 -36.28 -6.52
C LYS A 4 -8.85 -35.15 -6.14
N ILE A 5 -9.36 -34.42 -7.13
CA ILE A 5 -10.20 -33.24 -6.89
C ILE A 5 -11.60 -33.43 -7.45
N PHE A 6 -12.58 -32.84 -6.78
CA PHE A 6 -13.99 -32.85 -7.17
C PHE A 6 -14.53 -31.42 -7.15
N PRO A 7 -14.46 -30.72 -8.30
CA PRO A 7 -14.97 -29.36 -8.43
C PRO A 7 -16.51 -29.35 -8.51
N GLY A 8 -17.12 -28.25 -8.09
CA GLY A 8 -18.55 -28.03 -8.23
C GLY A 8 -19.01 -26.72 -7.60
N THR A 9 -20.29 -26.44 -7.69
CA THR A 9 -20.90 -25.21 -7.17
C THR A 9 -21.96 -25.55 -6.14
N ILE A 10 -21.81 -25.07 -4.91
CA ILE A 10 -22.80 -25.23 -3.85
C ILE A 10 -23.64 -23.96 -3.71
N LYS A 11 -24.95 -24.12 -3.58
CA LYS A 11 -25.92 -23.02 -3.44
C LYS A 11 -26.25 -22.80 -1.98
N VAL A 12 -26.07 -21.59 -1.49
CA VAL A 12 -26.21 -21.22 -0.07
C VAL A 12 -27.44 -20.33 0.12
N LYS A 13 -28.24 -20.62 1.14
CA LYS A 13 -29.48 -19.89 1.50
C LYS A 13 -29.18 -18.61 2.28
N ILE A 14 -28.34 -17.75 1.73
CA ILE A 14 -28.06 -16.42 2.27
C ILE A 14 -28.24 -15.38 1.15
N SER A 15 -28.48 -14.13 1.53
CA SER A 15 -28.54 -13.04 0.57
C SER A 15 -27.13 -12.63 0.15
N TYR A 16 -26.94 -12.47 -1.15
CA TYR A 16 -25.67 -11.96 -1.68
C TYR A 16 -25.38 -10.54 -1.20
N THR A 17 -24.12 -10.29 -0.85
CA THR A 17 -23.57 -8.95 -0.58
C THR A 17 -22.17 -8.85 -1.19
N SER A 18 -21.75 -7.64 -1.58
CA SER A 18 -20.40 -7.41 -2.13
C SER A 18 -19.29 -7.78 -1.16
N GLU A 19 -19.57 -7.72 0.15
CA GLU A 19 -18.61 -8.14 1.20
C GLU A 19 -18.22 -9.61 1.08
N LEU A 20 -19.05 -10.46 0.47
CA LEU A 20 -18.73 -11.88 0.24
C LEU A 20 -17.64 -12.09 -0.82
N GLU A 21 -17.26 -11.06 -1.58
CA GLU A 21 -16.10 -11.14 -2.48
C GLU A 21 -14.80 -10.78 -1.75
N ASN A 22 -14.89 -10.04 -0.64
CA ASN A 22 -13.74 -9.63 0.16
C ASN A 22 -13.36 -10.72 1.17
N LYS A 23 -12.23 -11.40 0.93
CA LYS A 23 -11.74 -12.46 1.82
C LYS A 23 -11.44 -12.01 3.25
N ALA A 24 -11.23 -10.72 3.48
CA ALA A 24 -10.98 -10.17 4.82
C ALA A 24 -12.27 -9.78 5.56
N SER A 25 -13.43 -9.79 4.89
CA SER A 25 -14.69 -9.41 5.52
C SER A 25 -15.19 -10.50 6.47
N GLU A 26 -15.88 -10.07 7.52
CA GLU A 26 -16.54 -11.00 8.44
C GLU A 26 -17.59 -11.87 7.72
N ALA A 27 -18.30 -11.29 6.74
CA ALA A 27 -19.28 -12.01 5.93
C ALA A 27 -18.65 -13.18 5.17
N TYR A 28 -17.50 -12.96 4.51
CA TYR A 28 -16.78 -14.03 3.82
C TYR A 28 -16.23 -15.07 4.79
N GLN A 29 -15.68 -14.66 5.93
CA GLN A 29 -15.15 -15.60 6.93
C GLN A 29 -16.25 -16.51 7.48
N ASN A 30 -17.43 -15.96 7.77
CA ASN A 30 -18.60 -16.74 8.18
C ASN A 30 -19.05 -17.70 7.09
N LEU A 31 -19.11 -17.26 5.83
CA LEU A 31 -19.42 -18.12 4.69
C LEU A 31 -18.39 -19.25 4.53
N TYR A 32 -17.10 -18.92 4.62
CA TYR A 32 -16.00 -19.86 4.52
C TYR A 32 -16.11 -20.95 5.59
N ILE A 33 -16.35 -20.58 6.85
CA ILE A 33 -16.54 -21.53 7.95
C ILE A 33 -17.77 -22.41 7.68
N GLN A 34 -18.90 -21.84 7.26
CA GLN A 34 -20.10 -22.62 6.97
C GLN A 34 -19.88 -23.64 5.85
N VAL A 35 -19.28 -23.23 4.73
CA VAL A 35 -19.02 -24.09 3.58
C VAL A 35 -18.00 -25.18 3.91
N THR A 36 -16.89 -24.83 4.54
CA THR A 36 -15.83 -25.81 4.87
C THR A 36 -16.28 -26.79 5.95
N THR A 37 -17.02 -26.34 6.97
CA THR A 37 -17.60 -27.22 7.99
C THR A 37 -18.60 -28.20 7.36
N PHE A 38 -19.48 -27.72 6.48
CA PHE A 38 -20.43 -28.57 5.78
C PHE A 38 -19.75 -29.73 5.03
N PHE A 39 -18.71 -29.45 4.23
CA PHE A 39 -18.02 -30.49 3.49
C PHE A 39 -17.22 -31.43 4.40
N LYS A 40 -16.60 -30.89 5.46
CA LYS A 40 -15.91 -31.71 6.47
C LYS A 40 -16.87 -32.70 7.14
N ASP A 41 -18.06 -32.24 7.53
CA ASP A 41 -19.07 -33.08 8.19
C ASP A 41 -19.70 -34.07 7.21
N THR A 42 -19.90 -33.67 5.95
CA THR A 42 -20.45 -34.51 4.88
C THR A 42 -19.51 -35.68 4.57
N PHE A 43 -18.20 -35.41 4.49
CA PHE A 43 -17.25 -36.41 4.02
C PHE A 43 -16.53 -37.18 5.09
N ASN A 44 -16.65 -36.82 6.38
CA ASN A 44 -16.01 -37.39 7.57
C ASN A 44 -15.29 -38.77 7.40
N ASN A 45 -14.22 -38.77 6.59
CA ASN A 45 -13.47 -39.92 6.09
C ASN A 45 -12.01 -39.47 6.09
N SER A 46 -11.11 -40.39 6.47
CA SER A 46 -9.65 -40.18 6.43
C SER A 46 -9.11 -39.77 5.07
N GLU A 47 -9.82 -40.06 3.98
CA GLU A 47 -9.39 -39.71 2.62
C GLU A 47 -9.71 -38.26 2.22
N TYR A 48 -10.64 -37.60 2.91
CA TYR A 48 -10.96 -36.19 2.66
C TYR A 48 -9.86 -35.31 3.26
N GLY A 49 -9.30 -34.41 2.44
CA GLY A 49 -8.29 -33.47 2.87
C GLY A 49 -8.90 -32.12 3.26
N GLN A 50 -9.46 -31.42 2.28
CA GLN A 50 -10.00 -30.07 2.47
C GLN A 50 -10.93 -29.66 1.33
N THR A 51 -11.64 -28.56 1.54
CA THR A 51 -12.38 -27.84 0.51
C THR A 51 -11.76 -26.47 0.28
N VAL A 52 -11.53 -26.13 -0.98
CA VAL A 52 -11.04 -24.81 -1.39
C VAL A 52 -12.16 -24.05 -2.08
N ILE A 53 -12.47 -22.85 -1.60
CA ILE A 53 -13.40 -21.94 -2.27
C ILE A 53 -12.66 -21.22 -3.40
N VAL A 54 -13.15 -21.41 -4.62
CA VAL A 54 -12.58 -20.81 -5.84
C VAL A 54 -13.20 -19.44 -6.12
N LYS A 55 -14.53 -19.35 -6.03
CA LYS A 55 -15.28 -18.14 -6.36
C LYS A 55 -16.60 -18.09 -5.58
N VAL A 56 -17.00 -16.88 -5.21
CA VAL A 56 -18.34 -16.58 -4.69
C VAL A 56 -19.02 -15.65 -5.70
N SER A 57 -20.31 -15.86 -5.96
CA SER A 57 -21.09 -15.00 -6.85
C SER A 57 -22.57 -15.01 -6.47
N ALA A 58 -23.30 -13.97 -6.89
CA ALA A 58 -24.75 -13.96 -6.80
C ALA A 58 -25.36 -15.06 -7.67
N SER A 59 -26.34 -15.80 -7.15
CA SER A 59 -27.06 -16.81 -7.93
C SER A 59 -27.89 -16.16 -9.02
N THR A 60 -27.69 -16.58 -10.28
CA THR A 60 -28.48 -16.13 -11.42
C THR A 60 -29.80 -16.90 -11.48
N SER A 61 -30.86 -16.37 -10.85
CA SER A 61 -32.22 -16.89 -11.04
C SER A 61 -32.96 -16.03 -12.06
N ALA A 62 -33.40 -16.64 -13.18
CA ALA A 62 -34.20 -16.01 -14.24
C ALA A 62 -35.53 -15.39 -13.73
N ARG A 63 -35.95 -15.71 -12.50
CA ARG A 63 -37.16 -15.16 -11.86
C ARG A 63 -36.88 -14.01 -10.90
N SER A 64 -35.61 -13.73 -10.60
CA SER A 64 -35.17 -12.78 -9.57
C SER A 64 -34.77 -11.41 -10.12
N GLU A 65 -34.66 -11.24 -11.43
CA GLU A 65 -34.35 -9.92 -12.05
C GLU A 65 -35.44 -8.87 -11.75
N MET A 66 -36.66 -9.28 -11.38
CA MET A 66 -37.76 -8.39 -10.99
C MET A 66 -37.91 -8.16 -9.47
N ARG A 67 -37.14 -8.84 -8.60
CA ARG A 67 -37.21 -8.66 -7.14
C ARG A 67 -35.80 -8.58 -6.55
N ALA A 68 -35.32 -7.35 -6.37
CA ALA A 68 -34.01 -6.99 -5.83
C ALA A 68 -33.73 -7.40 -4.35
N GLY A 69 -34.43 -8.41 -3.81
CA GLY A 69 -34.38 -8.74 -2.37
C GLY A 69 -33.63 -10.02 -1.98
N ASN A 70 -33.63 -11.07 -2.83
CA ASN A 70 -33.15 -12.40 -2.46
C ASN A 70 -32.37 -13.08 -3.60
N GLN A 71 -31.26 -12.49 -4.04
CA GLN A 71 -30.29 -13.25 -4.82
C GLN A 71 -29.54 -14.19 -3.86
N GLY A 72 -29.68 -15.50 -4.09
CA GLY A 72 -28.90 -16.51 -3.36
C GLY A 72 -27.41 -16.37 -3.63
N VAL A 73 -26.61 -17.21 -2.98
CA VAL A 73 -25.15 -17.23 -3.18
C VAL A 73 -24.72 -18.55 -3.78
N ASP A 74 -24.01 -18.48 -4.90
CA ASP A 74 -23.34 -19.61 -5.54
C ASP A 74 -21.86 -19.59 -5.14
N VAL A 75 -21.38 -20.71 -4.61
CA VAL A 75 -19.99 -20.87 -4.19
C VAL A 75 -19.34 -21.98 -5.00
N ALA A 76 -18.43 -21.63 -5.90
CA ALA A 76 -17.60 -22.58 -6.61
C ALA A 76 -16.52 -23.11 -5.67
N VAL A 77 -16.45 -24.43 -5.53
CA VAL A 77 -15.57 -25.14 -4.60
C VAL A 77 -14.81 -26.26 -5.29
N VAL A 78 -13.69 -26.64 -4.69
CA VAL A 78 -12.91 -27.82 -5.07
C VAL A 78 -12.70 -28.65 -3.81
N ASN A 79 -13.29 -29.84 -3.77
CA ASN A 79 -13.04 -30.80 -2.70
C ASN A 79 -11.81 -31.62 -3.06
N ILE A 80 -10.85 -31.74 -2.14
CA ILE A 80 -9.57 -32.40 -2.36
C ILE A 80 -9.52 -33.65 -1.48
N PHE A 81 -9.29 -34.79 -2.11
CA PHE A 81 -9.12 -36.09 -1.48
C PHE A 81 -7.72 -36.63 -1.75
N THR A 82 -7.33 -37.65 -0.99
CA THR A 82 -6.11 -38.41 -1.25
C THR A 82 -6.10 -39.02 -2.65
N GLU A 83 -4.92 -39.18 -3.25
CA GLU A 83 -4.76 -39.77 -4.59
C GLU A 83 -5.26 -41.23 -4.66
N SER A 84 -5.24 -41.95 -3.53
CA SER A 84 -5.73 -43.33 -3.42
C SER A 84 -7.24 -43.47 -3.28
N THR A 85 -7.98 -42.36 -3.24
CA THR A 85 -9.43 -42.41 -3.02
C THR A 85 -10.15 -43.18 -4.13
N LYS A 86 -11.14 -43.97 -3.73
CA LYS A 86 -12.03 -44.69 -4.67
C LYS A 86 -13.27 -43.88 -5.04
N GLU A 87 -13.40 -42.69 -4.47
CA GLU A 87 -14.51 -41.79 -4.76
C GLU A 87 -14.46 -41.32 -6.23
N ASN A 88 -15.65 -41.12 -6.78
CA ASN A 88 -15.85 -40.54 -8.09
C ASN A 88 -16.85 -39.38 -8.01
N GLU A 89 -16.99 -38.67 -9.12
CA GLU A 89 -17.90 -37.55 -9.26
C GLU A 89 -19.34 -37.86 -8.76
N THR A 90 -19.88 -39.02 -9.13
CA THR A 90 -21.22 -39.45 -8.75
C THR A 90 -21.34 -39.76 -7.25
N THR A 91 -20.38 -40.47 -6.66
CA THR A 91 -20.42 -40.80 -5.22
C THR A 91 -20.33 -39.54 -4.36
N ILE A 92 -19.45 -38.61 -4.75
CA ILE A 92 -19.31 -37.30 -4.11
C ILE A 92 -20.59 -36.47 -4.23
N SER A 93 -21.14 -36.34 -5.44
CA SER A 93 -22.39 -35.59 -5.68
C SER A 93 -23.57 -36.16 -4.89
N ASN A 94 -23.69 -37.49 -4.80
CA ASN A 94 -24.72 -38.15 -4.01
C ASN A 94 -24.57 -37.88 -2.50
N ALA A 95 -23.35 -37.95 -1.97
CA ALA A 95 -23.08 -37.65 -0.56
C ALA A 95 -23.45 -36.20 -0.19
N ILE A 96 -23.08 -35.24 -1.05
CA ILE A 96 -23.42 -33.82 -0.86
C ILE A 96 -24.94 -33.63 -0.93
N THR A 97 -25.60 -34.17 -1.96
CA THR A 97 -27.05 -34.04 -2.12
C THR A 97 -27.81 -34.61 -0.92
N LYS A 98 -27.36 -35.74 -0.37
CA LYS A 98 -27.91 -36.32 0.85
C LYS A 98 -27.75 -35.38 2.06
N ALA A 99 -26.58 -34.77 2.23
CA ALA A 99 -26.34 -33.81 3.32
C ALA A 99 -27.15 -32.52 3.15
N ILE A 100 -27.35 -32.04 1.91
CA ILE A 100 -28.18 -30.88 1.61
C ILE A 100 -29.65 -31.10 1.98
N ASN A 101 -30.15 -32.32 1.79
CA ASN A 101 -31.54 -32.68 2.11
C ASN A 101 -31.81 -32.83 3.62
N ALA A 102 -30.81 -32.63 4.48
CA ALA A 102 -31.01 -32.62 5.93
C ALA A 102 -31.85 -31.39 6.36
N PRO A 103 -32.72 -31.52 7.39
CA PRO A 103 -33.65 -30.46 7.80
C PRO A 103 -32.97 -29.13 8.19
N SER A 104 -31.75 -29.20 8.72
CA SER A 104 -30.97 -28.05 9.19
C SER A 104 -30.00 -27.49 8.16
N SER A 105 -30.07 -27.94 6.90
CA SER A 105 -29.12 -27.51 5.88
C SER A 105 -29.36 -26.07 5.42
N ASN A 106 -28.33 -25.25 5.55
CA ASN A 106 -28.24 -23.89 4.99
C ASN A 106 -27.98 -23.88 3.49
N PHE A 107 -27.92 -25.05 2.85
CA PHE A 107 -27.66 -25.21 1.43
C PHE A 107 -28.94 -25.62 0.69
N SER A 108 -29.07 -25.21 -0.56
CA SER A 108 -30.27 -25.47 -1.39
C SER A 108 -29.99 -26.36 -2.59
N GLY A 109 -28.73 -26.57 -2.97
CA GLY A 109 -28.37 -27.41 -4.10
C GLY A 109 -26.87 -27.50 -4.30
N TYR A 110 -26.47 -28.46 -5.14
CA TYR A 110 -25.10 -28.66 -5.56
C TYR A 110 -25.10 -29.04 -7.04
N ASP A 111 -24.35 -28.29 -7.83
CA ASP A 111 -24.12 -28.55 -9.24
C ASP A 111 -22.69 -29.06 -9.37
N GLN A 112 -22.54 -30.36 -9.65
CA GLN A 112 -21.23 -30.96 -9.86
C GLN A 112 -20.58 -30.39 -11.13
N GLN A 113 -19.28 -30.14 -11.08
CA GLN A 113 -18.49 -29.74 -12.25
C GLN A 113 -17.63 -30.92 -12.70
N ASP A 114 -17.64 -31.18 -14.00
CA ASP A 114 -16.77 -32.17 -14.64
C ASP A 114 -15.30 -31.76 -14.54
N GLN A 115 -14.42 -32.72 -14.22
CA GLN A 115 -12.98 -32.45 -14.06
C GLN A 115 -12.31 -31.93 -15.33
N CYS A 116 -12.65 -32.47 -16.52
CA CYS A 116 -12.09 -31.96 -17.77
C CYS A 116 -12.52 -30.53 -18.02
N ASP A 117 -13.79 -30.20 -17.75
CA ASP A 117 -14.29 -28.84 -17.87
C ASP A 117 -13.59 -27.89 -16.89
N TYR A 118 -13.35 -28.33 -15.65
CA TYR A 118 -12.59 -27.58 -14.66
C TYR A 118 -11.14 -27.31 -15.10
N TYR A 119 -10.47 -28.30 -15.69
CA TYR A 119 -9.11 -28.14 -16.20
C TYR A 119 -9.03 -27.44 -17.56
N GLY A 120 -10.16 -27.21 -18.26
CA GLY A 120 -10.15 -26.68 -19.62
C GLY A 120 -9.63 -27.68 -20.67
N CYS A 121 -9.78 -28.98 -20.39
CA CYS A 121 -9.31 -30.07 -21.24
C CYS A 121 -10.40 -30.67 -22.13
N LYS A 122 -10.00 -31.25 -23.27
CA LYS A 122 -10.90 -32.00 -24.15
C LYS A 122 -11.43 -33.22 -23.41
N LYS A 123 -12.71 -33.53 -23.62
CA LYS A 123 -13.33 -34.77 -23.14
C LYS A 123 -13.10 -35.86 -24.20
N PRO A 124 -12.32 -36.91 -23.90
CA PRO A 124 -12.19 -38.06 -24.78
C PRO A 124 -13.51 -38.83 -24.79
N ASN A 125 -13.93 -39.35 -25.95
CA ASN A 125 -15.23 -40.01 -26.09
C ASN A 125 -15.40 -41.27 -25.21
N ASP A 126 -14.32 -41.90 -24.74
CA ASP A 126 -14.40 -43.19 -24.02
C ASP A 126 -13.44 -43.33 -22.81
N GLN A 127 -12.68 -42.29 -22.43
CA GLN A 127 -11.69 -42.40 -21.33
C GLN A 127 -11.60 -41.13 -20.49
N ASN A 128 -11.63 -41.28 -19.17
CA ASN A 128 -11.59 -40.17 -18.20
C ASN A 128 -10.15 -39.69 -17.94
N TYR A 129 -9.45 -39.22 -18.97
CA TYR A 129 -8.05 -38.78 -18.87
C TYR A 129 -7.82 -37.55 -17.98
N CYS A 130 -8.88 -36.93 -17.48
CA CYS A 130 -8.82 -35.74 -16.64
C CYS A 130 -8.69 -36.04 -15.15
N ASP A 131 -8.55 -37.31 -14.74
CA ASP A 131 -8.09 -37.65 -13.39
C ASP A 131 -6.77 -36.93 -13.05
N ASN A 132 -5.93 -36.68 -14.06
CA ASN A 132 -4.73 -35.85 -13.96
C ASN A 132 -4.73 -34.71 -14.98
N GLY A 133 -5.05 -33.49 -14.52
CA GLY A 133 -5.08 -32.29 -15.35
C GLY A 133 -3.75 -31.93 -16.04
N LEU A 134 -2.61 -32.50 -15.60
CA LEU A 134 -1.31 -32.27 -16.24
C LEU A 134 -1.14 -33.05 -17.56
N LEU A 135 -1.88 -34.14 -17.74
CA LEU A 135 -1.72 -35.06 -18.87
C LEU A 135 -2.79 -34.88 -19.95
N CYS A 136 -3.86 -34.15 -19.66
CA CYS A 136 -4.94 -33.96 -20.62
C CYS A 136 -4.59 -32.95 -21.73
N GLU A 137 -5.22 -33.14 -22.90
CA GLU A 137 -5.11 -32.20 -24.02
C GLU A 137 -6.03 -31.00 -23.78
N CYS A 138 -5.52 -29.79 -23.97
CA CYS A 138 -6.31 -28.57 -23.82
C CYS A 138 -7.40 -28.47 -24.90
N LYS A 139 -8.55 -27.88 -24.55
CA LYS A 139 -9.57 -27.51 -25.55
C LYS A 139 -8.99 -26.51 -26.55
N ASP A 140 -9.56 -26.50 -27.76
CA ASP A 140 -9.10 -25.60 -28.82
C ASP A 140 -9.15 -24.13 -28.36
N GLY A 141 -8.08 -23.38 -28.59
CA GLY A 141 -7.92 -21.99 -28.13
C GLY A 141 -7.43 -21.84 -26.69
N LEU A 142 -7.30 -22.92 -25.92
CA LEU A 142 -6.66 -22.93 -24.60
C LEU A 142 -5.27 -23.55 -24.69
N VAL A 143 -4.37 -23.09 -23.83
CA VAL A 143 -3.01 -23.60 -23.74
C VAL A 143 -2.63 -23.81 -22.29
N ARG A 144 -1.68 -24.73 -22.07
CA ARG A 144 -1.08 -24.97 -20.75
C ARG A 144 0.17 -24.10 -20.63
N PRO A 145 0.16 -22.98 -19.87
CA PRO A 145 1.29 -22.05 -19.86
C PRO A 145 2.56 -22.62 -19.25
N LYS A 146 2.43 -23.60 -18.34
CA LYS A 146 3.55 -24.30 -17.69
C LYS A 146 3.25 -25.79 -17.59
N PRO A 147 4.21 -26.68 -17.86
CA PRO A 147 4.00 -28.13 -17.77
C PRO A 147 3.46 -28.61 -16.41
N GLN A 148 3.85 -27.94 -15.32
CA GLN A 148 3.40 -28.21 -13.94
C GLN A 148 2.04 -27.59 -13.58
N MET A 149 1.36 -26.92 -14.50
CA MET A 149 0.04 -26.36 -14.28
C MET A 149 -1.03 -27.33 -14.81
N PRO A 150 -1.94 -27.84 -13.96
CA PRO A 150 -2.95 -28.79 -14.40
C PRO A 150 -4.08 -28.14 -15.21
N MET A 151 -4.09 -26.81 -15.33
CA MET A 151 -5.15 -26.04 -15.96
C MET A 151 -4.70 -25.54 -17.33
N CYS A 152 -5.58 -25.69 -18.32
CA CYS A 152 -5.51 -25.03 -19.60
C CYS A 152 -6.28 -23.72 -19.51
N VAL A 153 -5.66 -22.62 -19.91
CA VAL A 153 -6.26 -21.28 -19.85
C VAL A 153 -6.18 -20.62 -21.22
N ALA A 154 -7.04 -19.64 -21.46
CA ALA A 154 -6.90 -18.81 -22.63
C ALA A 154 -5.56 -18.06 -22.54
N MET A 155 -4.85 -17.97 -23.66
CA MET A 155 -3.70 -17.07 -23.77
C MET A 155 -4.11 -15.81 -24.49
N CYS A 156 -3.60 -14.68 -24.02
CA CYS A 156 -3.67 -13.46 -24.79
C CYS A 156 -2.74 -13.56 -26.00
N SER A 157 -3.10 -12.88 -27.08
CA SER A 157 -2.25 -12.68 -28.27
C SER A 157 -0.84 -12.21 -27.89
N ASP A 158 0.16 -12.53 -28.71
CA ASP A 158 1.54 -12.04 -28.54
C ASP A 158 1.61 -10.51 -28.54
N THR A 159 0.64 -9.83 -29.14
CA THR A 159 0.49 -8.37 -29.11
C THR A 159 0.07 -7.82 -27.74
N CYS A 160 -0.28 -8.69 -26.79
CA CYS A 160 -0.66 -8.34 -25.43
C CYS A 160 0.52 -8.45 -24.46
N ASN A 161 1.39 -7.45 -24.46
CA ASN A 161 2.64 -7.52 -23.71
C ASN A 161 3.08 -6.15 -23.19
N ALA A 162 4.16 -6.13 -22.41
CA ALA A 162 4.69 -4.91 -21.83
C ALA A 162 5.16 -3.89 -22.88
N GLN A 163 5.55 -4.32 -24.09
CA GLN A 163 5.95 -3.44 -25.18
C GLN A 163 4.76 -2.64 -25.73
N SER A 164 3.59 -3.27 -25.85
CA SER A 164 2.32 -2.61 -26.20
C SER A 164 1.62 -1.97 -24.99
N LYS A 165 2.31 -1.86 -23.86
CA LYS A 165 1.80 -1.32 -22.58
C LYS A 165 0.54 -2.04 -22.09
N ARG A 166 0.45 -3.34 -22.37
CA ARG A 166 -0.66 -4.21 -22.02
C ARG A 166 -0.22 -5.36 -21.12
N GLN A 167 -1.18 -5.94 -20.42
CA GLN A 167 -1.02 -7.14 -19.61
C GLN A 167 -2.17 -8.10 -19.87
N CYS A 168 -1.85 -9.39 -19.81
CA CYS A 168 -2.83 -10.45 -19.90
C CYS A 168 -3.37 -10.79 -18.51
N LEU A 169 -4.67 -10.60 -18.30
CA LEU A 169 -5.37 -11.02 -17.10
C LEU A 169 -6.21 -12.25 -17.38
N VAL A 170 -5.80 -13.38 -16.83
CA VAL A 170 -6.60 -14.61 -16.86
C VAL A 170 -7.58 -14.57 -15.70
N LYS A 171 -8.87 -14.53 -16.01
CA LYS A 171 -9.98 -14.56 -15.05
C LYS A 171 -10.21 -15.98 -14.53
N SER A 172 -10.90 -16.09 -13.40
CA SER A 172 -11.22 -17.36 -12.72
C SER A 172 -12.07 -18.33 -13.55
N ASN A 173 -12.78 -17.84 -14.56
CA ASN A 173 -13.54 -18.62 -15.53
C ASN A 173 -12.68 -19.11 -16.72
N GLY A 174 -11.37 -18.86 -16.72
CA GLY A 174 -10.45 -19.28 -17.78
C GLY A 174 -10.38 -18.34 -18.98
N THR A 175 -11.16 -17.25 -19.02
CA THR A 175 -11.05 -16.24 -20.09
C THR A 175 -9.85 -15.32 -19.84
N ALA A 176 -9.19 -14.90 -20.91
CA ALA A 176 -8.05 -14.00 -20.82
C ALA A 176 -8.38 -12.64 -21.45
N ASP A 177 -8.25 -11.58 -20.67
CA ASP A 177 -8.44 -10.21 -21.14
C ASP A 177 -7.08 -9.53 -21.31
N CYS A 178 -6.93 -8.88 -22.47
CA CYS A 178 -5.76 -8.05 -22.73
C CYS A 178 -6.06 -6.58 -22.41
N ILE A 179 -5.65 -6.12 -21.23
CA ILE A 179 -5.91 -4.76 -20.76
C ILE A 179 -4.63 -3.93 -20.69
N CYS A 180 -4.75 -2.61 -20.58
CA CYS A 180 -3.60 -1.74 -20.35
C CYS A 180 -2.91 -2.05 -19.00
N LEU A 181 -1.60 -1.80 -18.94
CA LEU A 181 -0.84 -1.86 -17.69
C LEU A 181 -1.38 -0.83 -16.67
N PRO A 182 -1.20 -1.06 -15.36
CA PRO A 182 -1.49 -0.05 -14.35
C PRO A 182 -0.76 1.26 -14.67
N GLY A 183 -1.46 2.39 -14.56
CA GLY A 183 -0.93 3.69 -14.98
C GLY A 183 -1.09 3.98 -16.48
N TYR A 184 -1.77 3.11 -17.22
CA TYR A 184 -2.16 3.34 -18.61
C TYR A 184 -3.68 3.14 -18.79
N LYS A 185 -4.28 3.88 -19.72
CA LYS A 185 -5.67 3.69 -20.17
C LYS A 185 -5.76 3.67 -21.69
N GLU A 186 -6.76 2.95 -22.19
CA GLU A 186 -7.01 2.87 -23.62
C GLU A 186 -7.62 4.19 -24.14
N ASP A 187 -7.08 4.71 -25.23
CA ASP A 187 -7.62 5.87 -25.92
C ASP A 187 -8.74 5.48 -26.91
N LYS A 188 -9.31 6.47 -27.62
CA LYS A 188 -10.37 6.25 -28.63
C LYS A 188 -9.91 5.40 -29.83
N GLN A 189 -8.61 5.15 -29.97
CA GLN A 189 -7.99 4.43 -31.07
C GLN A 189 -7.53 3.02 -30.63
N GLY A 190 -7.77 2.63 -29.38
CA GLY A 190 -7.34 1.34 -28.85
C GLY A 190 -5.88 1.29 -28.41
N ILE A 191 -5.24 2.44 -28.18
CA ILE A 191 -3.83 2.52 -27.78
C ILE A 191 -3.76 2.84 -26.28
N CYS A 192 -2.91 2.12 -25.54
CA CYS A 192 -2.70 2.36 -24.12
C CYS A 192 -1.78 3.58 -23.92
N GLN A 193 -2.35 4.68 -23.42
CA GLN A 193 -1.63 5.91 -23.09
C GLN A 193 -1.46 6.07 -21.58
N GLU A 194 -0.43 6.79 -21.17
CA GLU A 194 -0.18 7.06 -19.75
C GLU A 194 -1.34 7.82 -19.11
N CYS A 195 -1.63 7.48 -17.86
CA CYS A 195 -2.62 8.18 -17.07
C CYS A 195 -2.24 9.66 -16.88
N PRO A 196 -3.23 10.56 -16.86
CA PRO A 196 -2.98 11.95 -16.50
C PRO A 196 -2.40 12.04 -15.08
N PHE A 197 -1.62 13.10 -14.84
CA PHE A 197 -0.94 13.33 -13.57
C PHE A 197 -1.90 13.21 -12.37
N GLY A 198 -1.52 12.41 -11.38
CA GLY A 198 -2.30 12.17 -10.16
C GLY A 198 -3.27 10.98 -10.24
N TYR A 199 -3.45 10.37 -11.41
CA TYR A 199 -4.27 9.18 -11.58
C TYR A 199 -3.40 7.95 -11.88
N SER A 200 -3.76 6.82 -11.29
CA SER A 200 -3.03 5.55 -11.39
C SER A 200 -3.98 4.36 -11.38
N GLY A 201 -3.45 3.14 -11.25
CA GLY A 201 -4.28 1.93 -11.24
C GLY A 201 -4.71 1.48 -12.63
N ILE A 202 -5.62 0.49 -12.67
CA ILE A 202 -6.21 0.00 -13.92
C ILE A 202 -7.16 1.08 -14.44
N ASN A 203 -7.07 1.43 -15.73
CA ASN A 203 -7.90 2.46 -16.37
C ASN A 203 -7.85 3.86 -15.70
N CYS A 204 -6.81 4.17 -14.92
CA CYS A 204 -6.63 5.45 -14.25
C CYS A 204 -7.71 5.79 -13.20
N GLU A 205 -8.30 4.78 -12.55
CA GLU A 205 -9.39 4.99 -11.58
C GLU A 205 -8.88 5.43 -10.19
N ASP A 206 -7.61 5.14 -9.87
CA ASP A 206 -7.04 5.44 -8.56
C ASP A 206 -6.53 6.89 -8.48
N SER A 207 -7.14 7.69 -7.62
CA SER A 207 -6.74 9.08 -7.34
C SER A 207 -5.76 9.23 -6.16
N PHE A 208 -5.27 8.12 -5.60
CA PHE A 208 -4.36 8.15 -4.45
C PHE A 208 -3.10 8.99 -4.68
N GLN A 209 -2.55 8.97 -5.89
CA GLN A 209 -1.35 9.75 -6.23
C GLN A 209 -1.65 11.26 -6.24
N LEU A 210 -2.82 11.68 -6.69
CA LEU A 210 -3.30 13.07 -6.59
C LEU A 210 -3.45 13.49 -5.12
N ILE A 211 -4.06 12.65 -4.29
CA ILE A 211 -4.25 12.94 -2.86
C ILE A 211 -2.89 13.07 -2.15
N LEU A 212 -1.97 12.12 -2.38
CA LEU A 212 -0.63 12.15 -1.78
C LEU A 212 0.18 13.38 -2.20
N THR A 213 0.08 13.81 -3.46
CA THR A 213 0.79 15.00 -3.94
C THR A 213 0.22 16.28 -3.32
N ILE A 214 -1.10 16.43 -3.22
CA ILE A 214 -1.75 17.57 -2.56
C ILE A 214 -1.38 17.63 -1.08
N VAL A 215 -1.52 16.51 -0.34
CA VAL A 215 -1.17 16.48 1.08
C VAL A 215 0.33 16.72 1.30
N GLY A 216 1.18 16.11 0.47
CA GLY A 216 2.63 16.26 0.55
C GLY A 216 3.11 17.70 0.28
N THR A 217 2.52 18.38 -0.70
CA THR A 217 2.84 19.79 -1.00
C THR A 217 2.42 20.73 0.13
N ILE A 218 1.21 20.57 0.68
CA ILE A 218 0.74 21.38 1.81
C ILE A 218 1.62 21.16 3.04
N ALA A 219 1.88 19.89 3.40
CA ALA A 219 2.75 19.56 4.53
C ALA A 219 4.17 20.11 4.34
N GLY A 220 4.72 20.01 3.13
CA GLY A 220 6.03 20.56 2.80
C GLY A 220 6.12 22.07 2.99
N ILE A 221 5.10 22.82 2.54
CA ILE A 221 5.04 24.28 2.73
C ILE A 221 4.94 24.64 4.22
N VAL A 222 4.13 23.91 5.00
CA VAL A 222 3.97 24.15 6.45
C VAL A 222 5.29 23.90 7.18
N ILE A 223 5.98 22.79 6.90
CA ILE A 223 7.28 22.48 7.51
C ILE A 223 8.31 23.55 7.15
N LEU A 224 8.40 23.93 5.88
CA LEU A 224 9.32 24.98 5.42
C LEU A 224 9.03 26.32 6.10
N GLY A 225 7.75 26.71 6.20
CA GLY A 225 7.32 27.93 6.89
C GLY A 225 7.69 27.93 8.37
N MET A 226 7.52 26.80 9.07
CA MET A 226 7.91 26.65 10.47
C MET A 226 9.42 26.79 10.66
N VAL A 227 10.23 26.20 9.79
CA VAL A 227 11.71 26.34 9.85
C VAL A 227 12.13 27.79 9.66
N ILE A 228 11.55 28.50 8.67
CA ILE A 228 11.84 29.91 8.43
C ILE A 228 11.43 30.76 9.64
N ALA A 229 10.23 30.54 10.19
CA ALA A 229 9.74 31.24 11.37
C ALA A 229 10.68 31.03 12.57
N LEU A 230 11.12 29.79 12.82
CA LEU A 230 12.07 29.48 13.90
C LEU A 230 13.39 30.22 13.74
N ILE A 231 13.96 30.24 12.52
CA ILE A 231 15.20 30.98 12.23
C ILE A 231 15.01 32.47 12.50
N VAL A 232 13.92 33.08 12.04
CA VAL A 232 13.62 34.50 12.24
C VAL A 232 13.40 34.81 13.72
N SER A 233 12.66 33.99 14.47
CA SER A 233 12.44 34.16 15.90
C SER A 233 13.74 34.10 16.71
N MET A 234 14.65 33.16 16.39
CA MET A 234 15.98 33.11 17.02
C MET A 234 16.80 34.37 16.72
N ARG A 235 16.75 34.87 15.48
CA ARG A 235 17.46 36.12 15.10
C ARG A 235 16.87 37.36 15.77
N LEU A 236 15.54 37.45 15.93
CA LEU A 236 14.90 38.56 16.65
C LEU A 236 15.25 38.55 18.13
N LYS A 237 15.31 37.38 18.77
CA LYS A 237 15.68 37.26 20.19
C LYS A 237 17.11 37.77 20.44
N ASN A 238 18.04 37.51 19.52
CA ASN A 238 19.39 38.08 19.59
C ASN A 238 19.43 39.60 19.38
N LYS A 239 18.45 40.19 18.67
CA LYS A 239 18.34 41.65 18.52
C LYS A 239 17.73 42.33 19.75
N GLY A 240 16.80 41.66 20.44
CA GLY A 240 16.18 42.17 21.67
C GLY A 240 17.16 42.31 22.84
N MET A 241 18.21 41.49 22.90
CA MET A 241 19.26 41.62 23.93
C MET A 241 20.05 42.93 23.81
N ASN A 242 20.23 43.49 22.61
CA ASN A 242 20.94 44.76 22.42
C ASN A 242 20.08 45.98 22.82
N VAL A 243 18.75 45.85 22.84
CA VAL A 243 17.83 46.92 23.26
C VAL A 243 17.80 47.07 24.78
N GLU A 244 17.96 45.96 25.53
CA GLU A 244 18.13 46.02 26.98
C GLU A 244 19.46 46.68 27.39
N GLU A 245 20.55 46.47 26.63
CA GLU A 245 21.80 47.22 26.83
C GLU A 245 21.64 48.73 26.56
N GLU A 246 20.94 49.13 25.48
CA GLU A 246 20.70 50.55 25.18
C GLU A 246 19.86 51.26 26.26
N THR A 247 18.85 50.58 26.81
CA THR A 247 17.99 51.14 27.87
C THR A 247 18.70 51.24 29.23
N LEU A 248 19.67 50.35 29.52
CA LEU A 248 20.52 50.47 30.71
C LEU A 248 21.50 51.65 30.59
N ILE A 249 22.09 51.87 29.42
CA ILE A 249 23.00 53.00 29.15
C ILE A 249 22.27 54.35 29.24
N GLU A 250 21.03 54.45 28.73
CA GLU A 250 20.24 55.68 28.84
C GLU A 250 19.84 55.99 30.30
N LYS A 251 19.60 54.97 31.12
CA LYS A 251 19.23 55.16 32.53
C LYS A 251 20.43 55.60 33.39
N ASP A 252 21.63 55.11 33.06
CA ASP A 252 22.86 55.48 33.76
C ASP A 252 23.33 56.90 33.40
N SER A 253 23.19 57.31 32.13
CA SER A 253 23.49 58.69 31.70
C SER A 253 22.57 59.74 32.34
N ARG A 254 21.30 59.41 32.64
CA ARG A 254 20.39 60.30 33.39
C ARG A 254 20.77 60.43 34.87
N ASN A 255 21.39 59.41 35.46
CA ASN A 255 21.90 59.47 36.84
C ASN A 255 23.27 60.18 36.94
N LEU A 256 23.98 60.35 35.84
CA LEU A 256 25.23 61.12 35.73
C LEU A 256 25.02 62.59 35.34
N ARG A 257 23.83 63.17 35.58
CA ARG A 257 23.63 64.62 35.45
C ARG A 257 24.42 65.33 36.56
N LEU A 258 25.68 65.62 36.23
CA LEU A 258 26.62 66.37 37.04
C LEU A 258 25.97 67.68 37.47
N LYS A 259 25.96 67.89 38.78
CA LYS A 259 25.58 69.13 39.46
C LYS A 259 26.28 70.30 38.77
N GLU A 260 25.50 71.28 38.34
CA GLU A 260 25.95 72.52 37.73
C GLU A 260 26.87 73.28 38.70
N THR A 261 28.18 73.24 38.46
CA THR A 261 29.13 74.20 39.05
C THR A 261 29.55 75.13 37.92
N GLY A 262 28.95 76.32 37.91
CA GLY A 262 29.32 77.37 36.98
C GLY A 262 30.76 77.83 37.20
N PHE A 263 31.46 78.13 36.11
CA PHE A 263 32.28 79.34 35.96
C PHE A 263 32.62 79.53 34.48
N SER A 264 32.53 80.79 34.08
CA SER A 264 32.61 81.30 32.72
C SER A 264 34.00 81.21 32.09
N ASN A 265 34.01 81.24 30.76
CA ASN A 265 35.16 81.27 29.85
C ASN A 265 36.35 82.11 30.32
N LEU A 266 37.56 81.56 30.17
CA LEU A 266 38.77 82.33 29.85
C LEU A 266 39.53 81.58 28.76
N GLY A 267 39.69 82.26 27.62
CA GLY A 267 40.40 81.75 26.47
C GLY A 267 41.92 81.83 26.58
N ALA A 268 42.53 81.33 25.52
CA ALA A 268 43.92 81.49 25.09
C ALA A 268 44.99 80.63 25.82
N GLU A 269 45.68 79.87 24.97
CA GLU A 269 47.02 79.29 25.11
C GLU A 269 47.21 78.02 25.96
N GLY A 270 47.60 76.94 25.27
CA GLY A 270 48.58 75.99 25.78
C GLY A 270 48.10 74.56 26.06
N SER A 271 48.22 73.69 25.05
CA SER A 271 48.19 72.22 25.09
C SER A 271 46.82 71.52 25.28
N ILE A 272 46.39 70.84 24.20
CA ILE A 272 45.13 70.08 24.07
C ILE A 272 45.27 68.64 24.60
N PHE A 273 46.42 68.28 25.16
CA PHE A 273 46.64 66.95 25.73
C PHE A 273 46.90 67.04 27.23
N PRO A 274 46.05 66.44 28.08
CA PRO A 274 46.31 66.41 29.51
C PRO A 274 47.60 65.63 29.77
N LYS A 275 48.62 66.33 30.26
CA LYS A 275 49.87 65.72 30.72
C LYS A 275 49.59 64.95 32.01
N ILE A 276 49.67 63.64 31.94
CA ILE A 276 49.63 62.75 33.09
C ILE A 276 50.90 63.00 33.91
N LYS A 277 50.77 63.59 35.10
CA LYS A 277 51.88 63.65 36.07
C LYS A 277 51.93 62.32 36.82
N VAL A 278 52.86 61.46 36.42
CA VAL A 278 53.25 60.27 37.17
C VAL A 278 54.42 60.64 38.08
N ASN A 279 54.20 60.62 39.40
CA ASN A 279 55.29 60.64 40.37
C ASN A 279 55.73 59.19 40.60
N LEU A 280 56.95 58.83 40.23
CA LEU A 280 57.62 57.61 40.66
C LEU A 280 59.13 57.86 40.82
N PRO A 281 59.85 57.16 41.71
CA PRO A 281 59.42 56.51 42.97
C PRO A 281 60.46 56.64 44.12
N ARG A 282 60.12 56.21 45.33
CA ARG A 282 61.14 55.59 46.22
C ARG A 282 60.59 54.28 46.76
N ASP A 283 61.22 53.23 46.28
CA ASP A 283 61.14 51.82 46.67
C ASP A 283 59.83 51.06 46.35
N ASN A 284 59.97 50.14 45.38
CA ASN A 284 59.23 48.88 45.15
C ASN A 284 58.52 48.73 43.77
N GLN A 285 59.33 48.37 42.75
CA GLN A 285 59.23 47.28 41.73
C GLN A 285 57.82 46.78 41.27
N PRO A 286 57.53 46.54 39.96
CA PRO A 286 58.12 45.44 39.17
C PRO A 286 58.52 45.73 37.70
N GLU A 287 59.32 44.80 37.14
CA GLU A 287 59.95 44.78 35.81
C GLU A 287 58.98 44.94 34.63
N ASN A 288 59.46 45.59 33.56
CA ASN A 288 58.78 45.67 32.27
C ASN A 288 59.21 44.50 31.35
N PRO A 289 58.30 43.73 30.71
CA PRO A 289 58.60 42.42 30.12
C PRO A 289 59.13 42.42 28.67
N TYR A 290 59.65 43.53 28.16
CA TYR A 290 60.07 43.63 26.75
C TYR A 290 61.54 44.05 26.59
N THR A 291 62.44 43.42 27.33
CA THR A 291 63.85 43.35 26.94
C THR A 291 64.04 42.11 26.07
N ARG A 292 63.67 42.20 24.78
CA ARG A 292 64.17 41.25 23.78
C ARG A 292 65.22 41.94 22.92
N HIS A 293 66.47 41.58 23.19
CA HIS A 293 67.56 41.71 22.24
C HIS A 293 67.20 40.97 20.95
N ILE A 294 67.26 41.67 19.82
CA ILE A 294 67.33 41.08 18.48
C ILE A 294 68.81 41.00 18.12
N PRO A 295 69.40 39.81 17.91
CA PRO A 295 70.69 39.71 17.24
C PRO A 295 70.50 40.01 15.74
N ARG A 296 71.34 40.90 15.21
CA ARG A 296 71.53 41.08 13.77
C ARG A 296 72.27 39.87 13.18
N PRO A 297 72.11 39.60 11.87
CA PRO A 297 72.68 38.45 11.21
C PRO A 297 74.16 38.68 10.91
N ASP A 298 75.00 37.74 11.33
CA ASP A 298 76.38 37.64 10.85
C ASP A 298 76.50 36.46 9.88
N TYR A 299 77.32 36.73 8.87
CA TYR A 299 77.78 35.89 7.77
C TYR A 299 78.55 34.66 8.26
#